data_AF-A0A0D0DYH4-F1
#
_entry.id   AF-A0A0D0DYH4-F1
#
_cell.length_a   1.000
_cell.length_b   1.000
_cell.length_c   1.000
_cell.angle_alpha   90.00
_cell.angle_beta   90.00
_cell.angle_gamma   90.00
#
_symmetry.space_group_name_H-M   'P 1'
#
loop_
_entity.id
_entity.type
_entity.pdbx_description
1 polymer ?
#
loop_
_entity_poly.entity_id
_entity_poly.type
_entity_poly.pdbx_seq_one_letter_code
_entity_poly.pdbx_strand_id
1 'polypeptide(L)'
;MVLFPPQRGNGTFAQWYKGSRSPRASADYHPTESVLTPPRPTMTTVKARDYYPITGRNSTGGTFDRIPVEELKADHPYQWTLFVLGFAWIKGTPIPFPGVVQPPLKTSLSLMEIGGIHGRPYREWAGDRRTHDEALADFSGVDKKDTNPSPSRFGGYCNHAAITFPSWHRPYVMLIEQAIGDYAENVAQQIENSNPGEVGLWVSASKQLRFPYWDWADPRVEKEGLPSLFYDNDLTVTATGHKTVTVPNPLSFFNFPYIPEDFKDTTRNGVTAHFSVWPKTYRHAADSATPVGSNIADLQTTLKQQAEDLRTKVGMLFSFPDGGDSSIIYDQFSNTRNESRQENDNTTVGSLEGVHNSIHGAIGGNGHMGNPDYAGFDPFFYCKWAFPGSVLLLIPIVIQSITPTSTGSFRCGNGATPATG
;
A
#
# COMPACT_ATOMS: atom_id res chain seq x y z
N MET A 1 -23.40 36.39 18.86
CA MET A 1 -22.49 35.89 19.90
C MET A 1 -21.08 36.33 19.49
N VAL A 2 -20.31 36.84 20.45
CA VAL A 2 -19.12 37.70 20.32
C VAL A 2 -17.99 37.04 19.49
N LEU A 3 -17.41 37.81 18.57
CA LEU A 3 -16.21 37.51 17.79
C LEU A 3 -14.95 37.93 18.57
N PHE A 4 -13.92 37.09 18.61
CA PHE A 4 -12.56 37.47 19.01
C PHE A 4 -11.55 37.13 17.89
N PRO A 5 -10.64 38.06 17.53
CA PRO A 5 -9.65 37.89 16.46
C PRO A 5 -8.30 37.31 16.97
N PRO A 6 -7.41 36.83 16.07
CA PRO A 6 -6.12 36.25 16.44
C PRO A 6 -5.04 37.32 16.64
N GLN A 7 -4.23 37.19 17.70
CA GLN A 7 -3.04 38.02 17.92
C GLN A 7 -1.81 37.42 17.22
N ARG A 8 -1.14 38.25 16.40
CA ARG A 8 0.27 38.11 15.98
C ARG A 8 1.12 39.13 16.74
N GLY A 9 2.32 38.73 17.14
CA GLY A 9 3.46 39.61 17.48
C GLY A 9 4.74 38.80 17.30
N ASN A 10 5.49 38.97 16.20
CA ASN A 10 6.58 39.93 15.96
C ASN A 10 7.75 39.87 16.96
N GLY A 11 8.93 39.54 16.42
CA GLY A 11 10.22 39.61 17.08
C GLY A 11 11.36 39.43 16.08
N THR A 12 11.72 40.53 15.42
CA THR A 12 12.89 40.76 14.58
C THR A 12 14.21 40.48 15.30
N PHE A 13 15.25 39.97 14.63
CA PHE A 13 16.63 40.49 14.80
C PHE A 13 17.53 40.01 13.65
N ALA A 14 17.98 40.97 12.84
CA ALA A 14 19.08 40.84 11.89
C ALA A 14 20.29 41.61 12.43
N GLN A 15 21.47 41.22 11.97
CA GLN A 15 22.80 41.86 12.06
C GLN A 15 23.73 41.46 13.21
N TRP A 16 25.03 41.60 12.89
CA TRP A 16 26.27 41.31 13.62
C TRP A 16 26.75 39.84 13.45
N TYR A 17 27.82 39.54 12.71
CA TYR A 17 29.20 40.03 12.91
C TYR A 17 30.06 40.01 11.63
N LYS A 18 30.89 41.06 11.48
CA LYS A 18 32.03 41.19 10.55
C LYS A 18 33.22 40.35 11.02
N GLY A 19 34.05 39.92 10.07
CA GLY A 19 35.15 38.99 10.31
C GLY A 19 36.45 39.58 10.86
N SER A 20 37.40 38.67 11.08
CA SER A 20 38.84 38.94 11.17
C SER A 20 39.61 37.72 10.65
N ARG A 21 40.57 37.97 9.75
CA ARG A 21 41.59 37.03 9.26
C ARG A 21 42.89 37.27 10.01
N SER A 22 43.71 36.21 10.15
CA SER A 22 45.20 36.16 10.00
C SER A 22 45.84 35.16 10.99
N PRO A 23 47.03 34.55 10.75
CA PRO A 23 47.65 34.08 9.50
C PRO A 23 48.12 32.60 9.56
N ARG A 24 48.50 32.07 8.38
CA ARG A 24 49.25 30.81 8.18
C ARG A 24 50.63 30.85 8.85
N ALA A 25 51.06 29.70 9.36
CA ALA A 25 52.47 29.33 9.47
C ALA A 25 52.71 28.04 8.66
N SER A 26 53.66 28.11 7.74
CA SER A 26 54.21 27.05 6.91
C SER A 26 55.32 26.31 7.67
N ALA A 27 55.32 24.99 7.61
CA ALA A 27 56.52 24.19 7.85
C ALA A 27 56.47 22.96 6.94
N ASP A 28 57.37 22.97 5.94
CA ASP A 28 57.67 21.85 5.08
C ASP A 28 58.42 20.76 5.88
N TYR A 29 57.91 19.52 5.83
CA TYR A 29 58.67 18.34 6.26
C TYR A 29 58.30 17.15 5.36
N HIS A 30 59.23 16.74 4.51
CA HIS A 30 59.29 15.42 3.89
C HIS A 30 60.58 14.76 4.38
N PRO A 31 60.50 13.52 4.90
CA PRO A 31 61.08 12.43 4.11
C PRO A 31 60.32 11.10 4.19
N THR A 32 60.15 10.51 3.00
CA THR A 32 60.23 9.08 2.63
C THR A 32 59.92 8.00 3.67
N GLU A 33 58.75 7.37 3.56
CA GLU A 33 58.54 5.96 3.90
C GLU A 33 57.70 5.25 2.83
N SER A 34 58.15 4.07 2.43
CA SER A 34 57.50 3.20 1.46
C SER A 34 56.22 2.60 2.05
N VAL A 35 55.05 3.08 1.60
CA VAL A 35 53.77 2.49 1.96
C VAL A 35 53.52 1.27 1.08
N LEU A 36 53.65 0.07 1.68
CA LEU A 36 53.10 -1.17 1.15
C LEU A 36 51.59 -0.99 0.97
N THR A 37 51.11 -1.05 -0.27
CA THR A 37 49.67 -1.07 -0.57
C THR A 37 49.05 -2.32 0.06
N PRO A 38 48.02 -2.19 0.93
CA PRO A 38 47.30 -3.34 1.43
C PRO A 38 46.56 -4.03 0.26
N PRO A 39 46.40 -5.36 0.29
CA PRO A 39 45.69 -6.06 -0.78
C PRO A 39 44.27 -5.53 -0.87
N ARG A 40 43.82 -5.31 -2.11
CA ARG A 40 42.45 -4.91 -2.43
C ARG A 40 41.48 -5.88 -1.72
N PRO A 41 40.52 -5.40 -0.92
CA PRO A 41 39.57 -6.30 -0.27
C PRO A 41 38.84 -7.08 -1.36
N THR A 42 38.93 -8.40 -1.28
CA THR A 42 38.05 -9.31 -1.99
C THR A 42 36.62 -8.88 -1.70
N MET A 43 35.82 -8.67 -2.76
CA MET A 43 34.37 -8.49 -2.58
C MET A 43 33.82 -9.75 -1.93
N THR A 44 33.68 -9.71 -0.60
CA THR A 44 32.76 -10.59 0.10
C THR A 44 31.40 -10.29 -0.49
N THR A 45 30.82 -11.26 -1.21
CA THR A 45 29.41 -11.24 -1.57
C THR A 45 28.63 -11.25 -0.27
N VAL A 46 28.31 -10.07 0.24
CA VAL A 46 27.41 -9.89 1.38
C VAL A 46 26.05 -10.40 0.93
N LYS A 47 25.52 -11.40 1.65
CA LYS A 47 24.23 -12.02 1.35
C LYS A 47 23.17 -10.91 1.31
N ALA A 48 22.55 -10.70 0.15
CA ALA A 48 21.42 -9.77 0.04
C ALA A 48 20.34 -10.15 1.08
N ARG A 49 19.56 -9.16 1.55
CA ARG A 49 18.31 -9.40 2.28
C ARG A 49 17.37 -10.30 1.44
N ASP A 50 16.19 -10.65 1.95
CA ASP A 50 15.15 -11.39 1.22
C ASP A 50 14.53 -10.55 0.06
N TYR A 51 15.38 -9.96 -0.79
CA TYR A 51 15.05 -9.03 -1.85
C TYR A 51 13.96 -9.59 -2.75
N TYR A 52 12.90 -8.81 -2.93
CA TYR A 52 11.74 -9.22 -3.71
C TYR A 52 11.37 -8.12 -4.70
N PRO A 53 11.78 -8.24 -5.98
CA PRO A 53 11.46 -7.25 -7.00
C PRO A 53 9.96 -7.29 -7.34
N ILE A 54 9.31 -6.13 -7.24
CA ILE A 54 7.90 -5.96 -7.58
C ILE A 54 7.81 -5.69 -9.08
N THR A 55 7.37 -6.70 -9.84
CA THR A 55 7.23 -6.68 -11.31
C THR A 55 5.81 -6.98 -11.79
N GLY A 56 4.89 -7.30 -10.87
CA GLY A 56 3.53 -7.73 -11.15
C GLY A 56 3.48 -9.16 -11.69
N ARG A 57 2.29 -9.55 -12.17
CA ARG A 57 2.00 -10.91 -12.70
C ARG A 57 2.49 -11.08 -14.15
N ASN A 58 3.73 -10.69 -14.46
CA ASN A 58 4.26 -10.65 -15.83
C ASN A 58 4.50 -12.04 -16.45
N SER A 59 4.60 -13.10 -15.63
CA SER A 59 4.76 -14.50 -16.03
C SER A 59 3.52 -15.12 -16.67
N THR A 60 2.36 -14.47 -16.52
CA THR A 60 1.06 -15.09 -16.82
C THR A 60 0.72 -15.16 -18.31
N GLY A 61 1.54 -14.54 -19.18
CA GLY A 61 1.38 -14.59 -20.63
C GLY A 61 0.22 -13.76 -21.18
N GLY A 62 -0.40 -12.91 -20.35
CA GLY A 62 -1.52 -12.05 -20.73
C GLY A 62 -1.83 -10.97 -19.69
N THR A 63 -2.74 -10.08 -20.08
CA THR A 63 -3.33 -9.08 -19.18
C THR A 63 -4.73 -9.57 -18.79
N PHE A 64 -4.99 -9.62 -17.48
CA PHE A 64 -6.26 -10.07 -16.91
C PHE A 64 -6.77 -9.01 -15.94
N ASP A 65 -8.09 -8.94 -15.80
CA ASP A 65 -8.75 -7.94 -14.97
C ASP A 65 -8.70 -8.31 -13.49
N ARG A 66 -8.66 -7.28 -12.63
CA ARG A 66 -9.11 -7.42 -11.24
C ARG A 66 -10.62 -7.39 -11.27
N ILE A 67 -11.27 -8.37 -10.65
CA ILE A 67 -12.73 -8.51 -10.61
C ILE A 67 -13.25 -8.34 -9.16
N PRO A 68 -14.56 -8.04 -8.97
CA PRO A 68 -15.17 -8.02 -7.66
C PRO A 68 -14.95 -9.33 -6.89
N VAL A 69 -14.70 -9.26 -5.59
CA VAL A 69 -14.43 -10.44 -4.75
C VAL A 69 -15.64 -11.36 -4.65
N GLU A 70 -16.85 -10.79 -4.71
CA GLU A 70 -18.10 -11.54 -4.78
C GLU A 70 -18.23 -12.32 -6.09
N GLU A 71 -17.83 -11.71 -7.22
CA GLU A 71 -17.79 -12.36 -8.54
C GLU A 71 -16.71 -13.45 -8.59
N LEU A 72 -15.50 -13.16 -8.09
CA LEU A 72 -14.43 -14.15 -7.96
C LEU A 72 -14.91 -15.39 -7.20
N LYS A 73 -15.61 -15.17 -6.06
CA LYS A 73 -16.15 -16.24 -5.22
C LYS A 73 -17.28 -17.03 -5.90
N ALA A 74 -18.17 -16.35 -6.62
CA ALA A 74 -19.36 -16.97 -7.23
C ALA A 74 -19.04 -17.70 -8.54
N ASP A 75 -18.28 -17.06 -9.43
CA ASP A 75 -18.19 -17.44 -10.84
C ASP A 75 -16.82 -18.02 -11.21
N HIS A 76 -15.80 -17.85 -10.36
CA HIS A 76 -14.43 -18.31 -10.61
C HIS A 76 -13.89 -19.22 -9.48
N PRO A 77 -14.52 -20.39 -9.24
CA PRO A 77 -14.24 -21.22 -8.06
C PRO A 77 -12.78 -21.64 -7.89
N TYR A 78 -12.06 -21.93 -8.97
CA TYR A 78 -10.65 -22.28 -8.94
C TYR A 78 -9.75 -21.08 -8.59
N GLN A 79 -10.05 -19.90 -9.15
CA GLN A 79 -9.33 -18.68 -8.80
C GLN A 79 -9.60 -18.31 -7.34
N TRP A 80 -10.84 -18.43 -6.89
CA TRP A 80 -11.24 -18.23 -5.50
C TRP A 80 -10.48 -19.14 -4.53
N THR A 81 -10.42 -20.45 -4.81
CA THR A 81 -9.63 -21.38 -3.98
C THR A 81 -8.16 -20.95 -3.93
N LEU A 82 -7.54 -20.69 -5.08
CA LEU A 82 -6.13 -20.31 -5.14
C LEU A 82 -5.86 -18.98 -4.41
N PHE A 83 -6.77 -18.02 -4.51
CA PHE A 83 -6.70 -16.76 -3.76
C PHE A 83 -6.75 -17.01 -2.26
N VAL A 84 -7.71 -17.80 -1.77
CA VAL A 84 -7.84 -18.14 -0.35
C VAL A 84 -6.60 -18.87 0.17
N LEU A 85 -6.09 -19.87 -0.58
CA LEU A 85 -4.87 -20.59 -0.22
C LEU A 85 -3.65 -19.64 -0.15
N GLY A 86 -3.47 -18.77 -1.14
CA GLY A 86 -2.35 -17.83 -1.19
C GLY A 86 -2.42 -16.76 -0.11
N PHE A 87 -3.61 -16.25 0.19
CA PHE A 87 -3.80 -15.30 1.28
C PHE A 87 -3.50 -15.95 2.64
N ALA A 88 -3.93 -17.20 2.84
CA ALA A 88 -3.61 -17.95 4.06
C ALA A 88 -2.10 -18.22 4.18
N TRP A 89 -1.42 -18.46 3.07
CA TRP A 89 0.03 -18.65 3.03
C TRP A 89 0.80 -17.38 3.42
N ILE A 90 0.50 -16.21 2.85
CA ILE A 90 1.19 -14.96 3.24
C ILE A 90 0.93 -14.60 4.71
N LYS A 91 -0.20 -15.03 5.29
CA LYS A 91 -0.49 -14.87 6.72
C LYS A 91 0.34 -15.79 7.63
N GLY A 92 1.08 -16.74 7.07
CA GLY A 92 1.83 -17.75 7.84
C GLY A 92 0.95 -18.89 8.37
N THR A 93 -0.29 -19.01 7.90
CA THR A 93 -1.23 -20.07 8.28
C THR A 93 -1.72 -20.82 7.05
N PRO A 94 -0.82 -21.47 6.28
CA PRO A 94 -1.18 -22.11 5.03
C PRO A 94 -2.22 -23.21 5.25
N ILE A 95 -3.23 -23.27 4.37
CA ILE A 95 -4.28 -24.27 4.42
C ILE A 95 -3.78 -25.54 3.71
N PRO A 96 -3.78 -26.71 4.36
CA PRO A 96 -3.39 -27.96 3.71
C PRO A 96 -4.29 -28.29 2.51
N PHE A 97 -3.70 -28.72 1.40
CA PHE A 97 -4.43 -29.16 0.20
C PHE A 97 -3.86 -30.49 -0.30
N PRO A 98 -4.69 -31.50 -0.65
CA PRO A 98 -4.21 -32.81 -1.08
C PRO A 98 -3.26 -32.75 -2.28
N GLY A 99 -2.12 -33.45 -2.21
CA GLY A 99 -1.12 -33.47 -3.29
C GLY A 99 -0.31 -32.17 -3.43
N VAL A 100 -0.41 -31.25 -2.48
CA VAL A 100 0.30 -29.97 -2.49
C VAL A 100 1.27 -29.89 -1.31
N VAL A 101 2.53 -29.61 -1.61
CA VAL A 101 3.55 -29.20 -0.63
C VAL A 101 3.65 -27.69 -0.63
N GLN A 102 3.40 -27.07 0.52
CA GLN A 102 3.41 -25.62 0.65
C GLN A 102 4.84 -25.08 0.65
N PRO A 103 5.17 -24.11 -0.22
CA PRO A 103 6.50 -23.50 -0.20
C PRO A 103 6.74 -22.76 1.11
N PRO A 104 7.99 -22.67 1.59
CA PRO A 104 8.32 -21.89 2.78
C PRO A 104 7.99 -20.42 2.55
N LEU A 105 7.38 -19.78 3.55
CA LEU A 105 7.08 -18.35 3.52
C LEU A 105 8.35 -17.55 3.76
N LYS A 106 8.74 -16.73 2.77
CA LYS A 106 9.83 -15.75 2.93
C LYS A 106 9.36 -14.59 3.80
N THR A 107 10.26 -14.03 4.60
CA THR A 107 9.93 -12.91 5.52
C THR A 107 9.32 -11.74 4.77
N SER A 108 9.94 -11.35 3.64
CA SER A 108 9.50 -10.23 2.78
C SER A 108 8.09 -10.40 2.20
N LEU A 109 7.56 -11.62 2.17
CA LEU A 109 6.24 -11.95 1.63
C LEU A 109 5.18 -12.17 2.70
N SER A 110 5.57 -12.18 3.98
CA SER A 110 4.62 -12.35 5.07
C SER A 110 3.72 -11.12 5.21
N LEU A 111 2.45 -11.31 5.57
CA LEU A 111 1.52 -10.19 5.80
C LEU A 111 1.98 -9.29 6.95
N MET A 112 2.72 -9.84 7.92
CA MET A 112 3.40 -9.05 8.96
C MET A 112 4.35 -8.02 8.35
N GLU A 113 5.21 -8.48 7.45
CA GLU A 113 6.25 -7.66 6.84
C GLU A 113 5.67 -6.71 5.79
N ILE A 114 4.74 -7.19 4.96
CA ILE A 114 4.01 -6.39 3.96
C ILE A 114 3.15 -5.32 4.66
N GLY A 115 2.41 -5.66 5.72
CA GLY A 115 1.58 -4.71 6.46
C GLY A 115 2.40 -3.59 7.12
N GLY A 116 3.60 -3.92 7.59
CA GLY A 116 4.54 -2.97 8.19
C GLY A 116 5.10 -1.92 7.21
N ILE A 117 5.04 -2.16 5.89
CA ILE A 117 5.44 -1.17 4.88
C ILE A 117 4.62 0.12 5.01
N HIS A 118 3.33 -0.02 5.32
CA HIS A 118 2.37 1.09 5.33
C HIS A 118 2.58 2.07 6.48
N GLY A 119 3.08 1.61 7.62
CA GLY A 119 3.14 2.41 8.84
C GLY A 119 4.05 1.79 9.89
N ARG A 120 3.51 1.54 11.07
CA ARG A 120 4.26 0.88 12.14
C ARG A 120 4.63 -0.54 11.74
N PRO A 121 5.81 -1.04 12.12
CA PRO A 121 6.73 -0.47 13.10
C PRO A 121 7.72 0.58 12.58
N TYR A 122 7.49 1.15 11.39
CA TYR A 122 8.43 2.08 10.73
C TYR A 122 9.81 1.45 10.52
N ARG A 123 9.81 0.19 10.10
CA ARG A 123 11.02 -0.56 9.75
C ARG A 123 11.11 -0.70 8.25
N GLU A 124 12.35 -0.71 7.76
CA GLU A 124 12.58 -1.04 6.36
C GLU A 124 12.13 -2.46 6.05
N TRP A 125 11.52 -2.62 4.89
CA TRP A 125 10.96 -3.87 4.41
C TRP A 125 12.07 -4.86 4.08
N ALA A 126 11.93 -6.11 4.52
CA ALA A 126 12.90 -7.17 4.28
C ALA A 126 13.15 -7.46 2.79
N GLY A 127 12.20 -7.09 1.91
CA GLY A 127 12.31 -7.22 0.47
C GLY A 127 13.02 -6.05 -0.23
N ASP A 128 13.48 -5.04 0.49
CA ASP A 128 14.28 -3.94 -0.05
C ASP A 128 15.67 -4.43 -0.49
N ARG A 129 16.24 -3.80 -1.53
CA ARG A 129 17.56 -4.13 -2.08
C ARG A 129 18.71 -3.69 -1.19
N ARG A 130 18.44 -2.78 -0.23
CA ARG A 130 19.45 -2.23 0.68
C ARG A 130 20.14 -3.37 1.45
N THR A 131 21.44 -3.21 1.64
CA THR A 131 22.24 -4.07 2.51
C THR A 131 21.80 -3.91 3.96
N HIS A 132 22.20 -4.84 4.84
CA HIS A 132 21.92 -4.70 6.28
C HIS A 132 22.48 -3.38 6.82
N ASP A 133 23.71 -3.02 6.43
CA ASP A 133 24.38 -1.80 6.89
C ASP A 133 23.68 -0.52 6.40
N GLU A 134 23.16 -0.52 5.15
CA GLU A 134 22.35 0.58 4.62
C GLU A 134 20.96 0.69 5.27
N ALA A 135 20.50 -0.40 5.87
CA ALA A 135 19.18 -0.52 6.50
C ALA A 135 19.17 -0.24 8.00
N LEU A 136 20.35 -0.23 8.63
CA LEU A 136 20.49 0.19 10.02
C LEU A 136 20.15 1.67 10.10
N ALA A 137 19.09 2.01 10.83
CA ALA A 137 18.79 3.39 11.15
C ALA A 137 19.99 4.00 11.90
N ASP A 138 20.65 4.99 11.30
CA ASP A 138 21.77 5.72 11.90
C ASP A 138 21.32 6.87 12.81
N PHE A 139 20.06 6.80 13.24
CA PHE A 139 19.40 7.77 14.09
C PHE A 139 20.04 7.79 15.47
N SER A 140 20.39 9.00 15.91
CA SER A 140 20.83 9.27 17.26
C SER A 140 20.09 10.49 17.79
N GLY A 141 19.34 10.32 18.88
CA GLY A 141 18.62 11.43 19.53
C GLY A 141 19.52 12.53 20.11
N VAL A 142 20.84 12.37 20.01
CA VAL A 142 21.86 13.36 20.38
C VAL A 142 22.65 13.88 19.18
N ASP A 143 22.46 13.30 17.97
CA ASP A 143 23.09 13.79 16.75
C ASP A 143 22.28 14.94 16.17
N LYS A 144 22.97 16.05 15.89
CA LYS A 144 22.37 17.28 15.37
C LYS A 144 21.75 17.08 13.98
N LYS A 145 22.19 16.08 13.21
CA LYS A 145 21.57 15.72 11.92
C LYS A 145 20.12 15.22 12.08
N ASP A 146 19.78 14.76 13.29
CA ASP A 146 18.49 14.15 13.63
C ASP A 146 17.60 15.04 14.53
N THR A 147 18.08 16.25 14.89
CA THR A 147 17.33 17.21 15.72
C THR A 147 16.85 18.41 14.90
N ASN A 148 15.63 18.31 14.37
CA ASN A 148 14.77 19.39 13.81
C ASN A 148 15.09 20.04 12.44
N PRO A 149 14.04 20.49 11.70
CA PRO A 149 12.60 20.30 11.95
C PRO A 149 12.06 19.12 11.13
N SER A 150 12.81 18.04 11.00
CA SER A 150 12.28 16.69 10.86
C SER A 150 13.45 15.77 11.17
N PRO A 151 13.37 14.85 12.14
CA PRO A 151 14.41 13.82 12.23
C PRO A 151 14.51 13.14 10.87
N SER A 152 15.74 12.82 10.45
CA SER A 152 16.02 11.93 9.32
C SER A 152 15.61 10.49 9.68
N ARG A 153 14.41 10.31 10.20
CA ARG A 153 13.85 9.00 10.47
C ARG A 153 13.27 8.46 9.17
N PHE A 154 13.50 7.19 8.91
CA PHE A 154 12.59 6.45 8.05
C PHE A 154 11.20 6.46 8.74
N GLY A 155 10.30 7.30 8.24
CA GLY A 155 8.96 7.54 8.82
C GLY A 155 7.91 6.54 8.36
N GLY A 156 8.33 5.39 7.82
CA GLY A 156 7.50 4.49 7.02
C GLY A 156 7.61 4.78 5.53
N TYR A 157 7.14 3.85 4.70
CA TYR A 157 7.17 4.02 3.24
C TYR A 157 5.97 4.83 2.73
N CYS A 158 4.82 4.76 3.43
CA CYS A 158 3.56 5.27 2.91
C CYS A 158 3.53 6.80 2.81
N ASN A 159 3.08 7.29 1.66
CA ASN A 159 2.87 8.72 1.39
C ASN A 159 1.38 9.06 1.53
N HIS A 160 0.98 9.62 2.68
CA HIS A 160 -0.32 10.27 2.85
C HIS A 160 -0.18 11.78 2.68
N ALA A 161 -1.28 12.44 2.30
CA ALA A 161 -1.37 13.88 2.15
C ALA A 161 -0.29 14.46 1.21
N ALA A 162 0.00 13.71 0.14
CA ALA A 162 1.02 14.02 -0.85
C ALA A 162 0.56 13.57 -2.24
N ILE A 163 1.03 14.26 -3.29
CA ILE A 163 0.69 13.94 -4.70
C ILE A 163 1.03 12.52 -5.14
N THR A 164 1.97 11.87 -4.43
CA THR A 164 2.41 10.50 -4.68
C THR A 164 1.50 9.46 -4.06
N PHE A 165 0.51 9.83 -3.24
CA PHE A 165 -0.41 8.92 -2.55
C PHE A 165 -1.00 7.85 -3.49
N PRO A 166 -1.59 8.19 -4.65
CA PRO A 166 -2.13 7.17 -5.55
C PRO A 166 -1.01 6.30 -6.16
N SER A 167 0.07 6.94 -6.61
CA SER A 167 1.19 6.25 -7.28
C SER A 167 1.97 5.31 -6.36
N TRP A 168 1.98 5.56 -5.04
CA TRP A 168 2.67 4.75 -4.05
C TRP A 168 1.89 3.49 -3.67
N HIS A 169 0.56 3.61 -3.53
CA HIS A 169 -0.29 2.46 -3.18
C HIS A 169 -0.41 1.43 -4.31
N ARG A 170 -0.21 1.84 -5.57
CA ARG A 170 -0.25 0.94 -6.74
C ARG A 170 0.79 -0.20 -6.66
N PRO A 171 2.11 0.06 -6.56
CA PRO A 171 3.10 -1.00 -6.40
C PRO A 171 2.95 -1.75 -5.07
N TYR A 172 2.35 -1.12 -4.05
CA TYR A 172 2.08 -1.80 -2.77
C TYR A 172 1.00 -2.90 -2.90
N VAL A 173 -0.10 -2.64 -3.61
CA VAL A 173 -1.08 -3.70 -3.95
C VAL A 173 -0.49 -4.70 -4.94
N MET A 174 0.34 -4.25 -5.89
CA MET A 174 1.02 -5.15 -6.83
C MET A 174 1.94 -6.15 -6.13
N LEU A 175 2.58 -5.76 -5.02
CA LEU A 175 3.40 -6.64 -4.20
C LEU A 175 2.62 -7.84 -3.66
N ILE A 176 1.48 -7.59 -2.99
CA ILE A 176 0.66 -8.67 -2.42
C ILE A 176 0.01 -9.52 -3.52
N GLU A 177 -0.40 -8.90 -4.63
CA GLU A 177 -0.92 -9.59 -5.81
C GLU A 177 0.11 -10.55 -6.42
N GLN A 178 1.37 -10.10 -6.56
CA GLN A 178 2.46 -10.93 -7.06
C GLN A 178 2.74 -12.09 -6.10
N ALA A 179 2.84 -11.83 -4.79
CA ALA A 179 3.12 -12.85 -3.79
C ALA A 179 2.07 -13.98 -3.78
N ILE A 180 0.78 -13.62 -3.76
CA ILE A 180 -0.34 -14.57 -3.81
C ILE A 180 -0.35 -15.32 -5.14
N GLY A 181 -0.11 -14.61 -6.25
CA GLY A 181 -0.10 -15.19 -7.58
C GLY A 181 1.04 -16.19 -7.81
N ASP A 182 2.25 -15.88 -7.36
CA ASP A 182 3.41 -16.76 -7.49
C ASP A 182 3.19 -18.07 -6.71
N TYR A 183 2.62 -17.95 -5.51
CA TYR A 183 2.18 -19.10 -4.73
C TYR A 183 1.07 -19.89 -5.44
N ALA A 184 0.06 -19.21 -6.00
CA ALA A 184 -1.04 -19.85 -6.70
C ALA A 184 -0.57 -20.63 -7.94
N GLU A 185 0.38 -20.12 -8.71
CA GLU A 185 0.96 -20.85 -9.85
C GLU A 185 1.70 -22.12 -9.41
N ASN A 186 2.48 -22.03 -8.33
CA ASN A 186 3.19 -23.19 -7.79
C ASN A 186 2.21 -24.28 -7.31
N VAL A 187 1.19 -23.89 -6.55
CA VAL A 187 0.18 -24.82 -6.02
C VAL A 187 -0.67 -25.41 -7.14
N ALA A 188 -1.12 -24.60 -8.10
CA ALA A 188 -1.92 -25.06 -9.23
C ALA A 188 -1.21 -26.17 -10.02
N GLN A 189 0.10 -26.03 -10.27
CA GLN A 189 0.87 -27.05 -10.96
C GLN A 189 0.91 -28.37 -10.18
N GLN A 190 1.06 -28.32 -8.85
CA GLN A 190 1.06 -29.51 -7.99
C GLN A 190 -0.31 -30.19 -7.94
N ILE A 191 -1.39 -29.40 -7.92
CA ILE A 191 -2.76 -29.91 -7.96
C ILE A 191 -2.99 -30.70 -9.26
N GLU A 192 -2.68 -30.13 -10.42
CA GLU A 192 -2.89 -30.81 -11.70
C GLU A 192 -2.00 -32.05 -11.85
N ASN A 193 -0.74 -32.00 -11.39
CA ASN A 193 0.15 -33.16 -11.40
C ASN A 193 -0.42 -34.34 -10.59
N SER A 194 -1.14 -34.05 -9.51
CA SER A 194 -1.76 -35.05 -8.64
C SER A 194 -3.16 -35.45 -9.10
N ASN A 195 -3.78 -34.70 -10.03
CA ASN A 195 -5.17 -34.88 -10.46
C ASN A 195 -5.28 -34.77 -11.99
N PRO A 196 -4.92 -35.84 -12.74
CA PRO A 196 -4.91 -35.81 -14.21
C PRO A 196 -6.25 -35.47 -14.87
N GLY A 197 -7.37 -35.69 -14.19
CA GLY A 197 -8.72 -35.35 -14.67
C GLY A 197 -9.06 -33.86 -14.63
N GLU A 198 -8.21 -33.02 -14.02
CA GLU A 198 -8.42 -31.58 -13.83
C GLU A 198 -7.35 -30.72 -14.49
N VAL A 199 -6.54 -31.32 -15.37
CA VAL A 199 -5.49 -30.61 -16.13
C VAL A 199 -6.09 -29.43 -16.90
N GLY A 200 -5.45 -28.27 -16.78
CA GLY A 200 -5.87 -27.01 -17.40
C GLY A 200 -6.86 -26.18 -16.58
N LEU A 201 -7.49 -26.71 -15.52
CA LEU A 201 -8.42 -25.94 -14.70
C LEU A 201 -7.69 -25.01 -13.73
N TRP A 202 -6.72 -25.54 -12.98
CA TRP A 202 -6.04 -24.82 -11.90
C TRP A 202 -4.94 -23.90 -12.43
N VAL A 203 -4.14 -24.38 -13.39
CA VAL A 203 -3.05 -23.60 -14.00
C VAL A 203 -3.60 -22.46 -14.85
N SER A 204 -4.74 -22.65 -15.51
CA SER A 204 -5.41 -21.54 -16.21
C SER A 204 -5.95 -20.51 -15.21
N ALA A 205 -6.58 -20.96 -14.12
CA ALA A 205 -7.07 -20.09 -13.06
C ALA A 205 -5.94 -19.30 -12.39
N SER A 206 -4.79 -19.91 -12.08
CA SER A 206 -3.67 -19.22 -11.44
C SER A 206 -3.06 -18.12 -12.30
N LYS A 207 -3.01 -18.31 -13.62
CA LYS A 207 -2.54 -17.28 -14.57
C LYS A 207 -3.50 -16.09 -14.65
N GLN A 208 -4.80 -16.37 -14.66
CA GLN A 208 -5.85 -15.35 -14.72
C GLN A 208 -6.03 -14.59 -13.41
N LEU A 209 -5.72 -15.23 -12.27
CA LEU A 209 -5.91 -14.64 -10.95
C LEU A 209 -5.20 -13.29 -10.82
N ARG A 210 -5.99 -12.29 -10.45
CA ARG A 210 -5.58 -10.96 -9.99
C ARG A 210 -6.18 -10.71 -8.62
N PHE A 211 -5.60 -9.77 -7.88
CA PHE A 211 -6.09 -9.46 -6.54
C PHE A 211 -7.50 -8.86 -6.65
N PRO A 212 -8.54 -9.52 -6.08
CA PRO A 212 -9.91 -9.06 -6.24
C PRO A 212 -10.15 -7.78 -5.45
N TYR A 213 -11.17 -7.05 -5.85
CA TYR A 213 -11.58 -5.84 -5.15
C TYR A 213 -12.96 -5.97 -4.54
N TRP A 214 -13.27 -5.12 -3.57
CA TRP A 214 -14.64 -5.00 -3.09
C TRP A 214 -15.21 -3.64 -3.47
N ASP A 215 -16.31 -3.62 -4.24
CA ASP A 215 -16.95 -2.39 -4.70
C ASP A 215 -17.75 -1.73 -3.57
N TRP A 216 -17.06 -0.99 -2.70
CA TRP A 216 -17.68 -0.28 -1.58
C TRP A 216 -18.53 0.94 -1.99
N ALA A 217 -18.55 1.31 -3.28
CA ALA A 217 -19.41 2.36 -3.83
C ALA A 217 -20.69 1.79 -4.47
N ASP A 218 -20.83 0.47 -4.56
CA ASP A 218 -22.01 -0.18 -5.11
C ASP A 218 -23.28 0.21 -4.31
N PRO A 219 -24.39 0.56 -4.97
CA PRO A 219 -25.66 0.86 -4.31
C PRO A 219 -26.15 -0.23 -3.34
N ARG A 220 -25.78 -1.49 -3.57
CA ARG A 220 -26.10 -2.62 -2.69
C ARG A 220 -25.50 -2.48 -1.30
N VAL A 221 -24.37 -1.80 -1.14
CA VAL A 221 -23.70 -1.63 0.16
C VAL A 221 -24.61 -0.97 1.19
N GLU A 222 -25.48 -0.06 0.77
CA GLU A 222 -26.46 0.61 1.64
C GLU A 222 -27.45 -0.37 2.29
N LYS A 223 -27.77 -1.47 1.60
CA LYS A 223 -28.73 -2.49 2.05
C LYS A 223 -28.04 -3.73 2.62
N GLU A 224 -27.05 -4.24 1.91
CA GLU A 224 -26.36 -5.50 2.18
C GLU A 224 -25.21 -5.29 3.16
N GLY A 225 -24.47 -4.18 3.04
CA GLY A 225 -23.34 -3.84 3.90
C GLY A 225 -22.06 -4.58 3.52
N LEU A 226 -21.19 -4.80 4.50
CA LEU A 226 -19.93 -5.53 4.28
C LEU A 226 -20.24 -7.02 4.00
N PRO A 227 -19.68 -7.65 2.95
CA PRO A 227 -19.87 -9.07 2.70
C PRO A 227 -19.32 -9.94 3.83
N SER A 228 -20.02 -11.04 4.14
CA SER A 228 -19.66 -11.93 5.26
C SER A 228 -18.31 -12.60 5.10
N LEU A 229 -17.80 -12.73 3.87
CA LEU A 229 -16.44 -13.21 3.60
C LEU A 229 -15.34 -12.37 4.29
N PHE A 230 -15.65 -11.15 4.74
CA PHE A 230 -14.71 -10.29 5.47
C PHE A 230 -14.81 -10.38 7.00
N TYR A 231 -15.72 -11.18 7.56
CA TYR A 231 -15.86 -11.30 9.02
C TYR A 231 -16.28 -12.68 9.53
N ASP A 232 -16.78 -13.57 8.67
CA ASP A 232 -17.05 -14.97 9.04
C ASP A 232 -15.74 -15.69 9.36
N ASN A 233 -15.80 -16.69 10.25
CA ASN A 233 -14.61 -17.46 10.64
C ASN A 233 -14.13 -18.42 9.55
N ASP A 234 -15.03 -18.81 8.65
CA ASP A 234 -14.78 -19.84 7.65
C ASP A 234 -15.24 -19.39 6.26
N LEU A 235 -14.63 -19.96 5.22
CA LEU A 235 -15.01 -19.81 3.82
C LEU A 235 -15.24 -21.17 3.18
N THR A 236 -16.13 -21.21 2.19
CA THR A 236 -16.26 -22.37 1.31
C THR A 236 -15.37 -22.18 0.08
N VAL A 237 -14.60 -23.20 -0.27
CA VAL A 237 -13.73 -23.25 -1.45
C VAL A 237 -13.96 -24.54 -2.24
N THR A 238 -13.58 -24.54 -3.51
CA THR A 238 -13.60 -25.76 -4.34
C THR A 238 -12.31 -26.54 -4.13
N ALA A 239 -12.41 -27.84 -3.93
CA ALA A 239 -11.33 -28.81 -3.89
C ALA A 239 -11.41 -29.73 -5.12
N THR A 240 -10.39 -30.58 -5.28
CA THR A 240 -10.33 -31.60 -6.34
C THR A 240 -11.55 -32.51 -6.32
N GLY A 241 -11.97 -32.97 -7.50
CA GLY A 241 -13.21 -33.69 -7.75
C GLY A 241 -14.44 -32.79 -7.74
N HIS A 242 -14.27 -31.48 -7.94
CA HIS A 242 -15.35 -30.47 -7.90
C HIS A 242 -16.12 -30.42 -6.57
N LYS A 243 -15.48 -30.85 -5.48
CA LYS A 243 -16.11 -30.87 -4.16
C LYS A 243 -15.95 -29.53 -3.48
N THR A 244 -16.95 -29.10 -2.72
CA THR A 244 -16.84 -27.93 -1.86
C THR A 244 -16.35 -28.33 -0.47
N VAL A 245 -15.41 -27.58 0.10
CA VAL A 245 -14.90 -27.77 1.46
C VAL A 245 -14.91 -26.45 2.22
N THR A 246 -15.09 -26.52 3.54
CA THR A 246 -15.00 -25.37 4.43
C THR A 246 -13.59 -25.25 4.98
N VAL A 247 -13.02 -24.05 4.93
CA VAL A 247 -11.66 -23.74 5.39
C VAL A 247 -11.66 -22.49 6.26
N PRO A 248 -10.68 -22.31 7.17
CA PRO A 248 -10.54 -21.08 7.94
C PRO A 248 -10.42 -19.86 7.02
N ASN A 249 -11.09 -18.77 7.38
CA ASN A 249 -11.12 -17.55 6.59
C ASN A 249 -9.85 -16.71 6.77
N PRO A 250 -8.98 -16.55 5.75
CA PRO A 250 -7.81 -15.71 5.86
C PRO A 250 -8.13 -14.21 5.75
N LEU A 251 -9.33 -13.82 5.28
CA LEU A 251 -9.73 -12.44 5.00
C LEU A 251 -10.43 -11.73 6.18
N SER A 252 -10.77 -12.46 7.24
CA SER A 252 -11.55 -11.93 8.37
C SER A 252 -10.71 -11.04 9.31
N PHE A 253 -9.52 -11.50 9.67
CA PHE A 253 -8.57 -10.80 10.55
C PHE A 253 -7.15 -11.35 10.36
N PHE A 254 -6.13 -10.61 10.78
CA PHE A 254 -4.76 -11.09 10.88
C PHE A 254 -4.36 -11.30 12.33
N ASN A 255 -3.80 -12.46 12.67
CA ASN A 255 -3.18 -12.70 13.97
C ASN A 255 -1.71 -12.28 13.90
N PHE A 256 -1.28 -11.45 14.84
CA PHE A 256 0.11 -11.07 14.93
C PHE A 256 0.94 -12.23 15.50
N PRO A 257 2.05 -12.64 14.85
CA PRO A 257 2.97 -13.61 15.44
C PRO A 257 3.63 -13.06 16.71
N TYR A 258 3.79 -11.73 16.78
CA TYR A 258 4.22 -10.96 17.94
C TYR A 258 3.74 -9.52 17.76
N ILE A 259 3.56 -8.77 18.84
CA ILE A 259 3.27 -7.34 18.78
C ILE A 259 4.58 -6.56 18.73
N PRO A 260 4.84 -5.72 17.70
CA PRO A 260 6.04 -4.88 17.66
C PRO A 260 6.11 -3.92 18.84
N GLU A 261 7.33 -3.67 19.32
CA GLU A 261 7.58 -2.88 20.52
C GLU A 261 7.17 -1.40 20.39
N ASP A 262 7.05 -0.89 19.16
CA ASP A 262 6.65 0.48 18.90
C ASP A 262 5.12 0.63 18.72
N PHE A 263 4.34 -0.45 18.78
CA PHE A 263 2.88 -0.35 18.76
C PHE A 263 2.40 0.39 20.01
N LYS A 264 1.46 1.32 19.81
CA LYS A 264 0.98 2.24 20.84
C LYS A 264 -0.54 2.36 20.80
N ASP A 265 -1.12 2.34 21.98
CA ASP A 265 -2.53 2.62 22.17
C ASP A 265 -2.86 4.03 21.66
N THR A 266 -4.02 4.16 21.04
CA THR A 266 -4.48 5.43 20.47
C THR A 266 -5.89 5.73 20.94
N THR A 267 -6.09 6.90 21.55
CA THR A 267 -7.41 7.36 21.98
C THR A 267 -7.96 8.39 21.01
N ARG A 268 -9.17 8.15 20.49
CA ARG A 268 -9.91 9.09 19.64
C ARG A 268 -11.34 9.22 20.16
N ASN A 269 -11.80 10.44 20.36
CA ASN A 269 -13.16 10.72 20.86
C ASN A 269 -13.50 9.98 22.17
N GLY A 270 -12.52 9.81 23.06
CA GLY A 270 -12.70 9.13 24.34
C GLY A 270 -12.78 7.61 24.27
N VAL A 271 -12.54 7.01 23.10
CA VAL A 271 -12.45 5.55 22.91
C VAL A 271 -11.01 5.18 22.59
N THR A 272 -10.46 4.18 23.26
CA THR A 272 -9.08 3.71 23.10
C THR A 272 -9.00 2.43 22.27
N ALA A 273 -8.14 2.46 21.25
CA ALA A 273 -7.67 1.28 20.55
C ALA A 273 -6.38 0.78 21.21
N HIS A 274 -6.39 -0.45 21.71
CA HIS A 274 -5.25 -1.00 22.47
C HIS A 274 -4.28 -1.78 21.59
N PHE A 275 -3.72 -1.11 20.57
CA PHE A 275 -2.81 -1.74 19.60
C PHE A 275 -1.57 -2.38 20.25
N SER A 276 -1.13 -1.89 21.41
CA SER A 276 0.06 -2.45 22.09
C SER A 276 -0.14 -3.87 22.64
N VAL A 277 -1.37 -4.36 22.73
CA VAL A 277 -1.71 -5.66 23.33
C VAL A 277 -2.69 -6.50 22.52
N TRP A 278 -3.34 -5.93 21.51
CA TRP A 278 -4.30 -6.65 20.67
C TRP A 278 -3.60 -7.72 19.81
N PRO A 279 -3.87 -9.03 20.02
CA PRO A 279 -3.14 -10.12 19.36
C PRO A 279 -3.52 -10.31 17.89
N LYS A 280 -4.53 -9.58 17.42
CA LYS A 280 -5.05 -9.65 16.05
C LYS A 280 -5.65 -8.33 15.63
N THR A 281 -5.90 -8.19 14.34
CA THR A 281 -6.59 -7.03 13.80
C THR A 281 -8.07 -7.04 14.22
N TYR A 282 -8.54 -5.90 14.68
CA TYR A 282 -9.93 -5.67 15.06
C TYR A 282 -10.54 -4.53 14.24
N ARG A 283 -11.86 -4.57 14.11
CA ARG A 283 -12.71 -3.53 13.52
C ARG A 283 -13.82 -3.17 14.50
N HIS A 284 -14.03 -1.88 14.78
CA HIS A 284 -15.05 -1.42 15.73
C HIS A 284 -14.98 -2.09 17.12
N ALA A 285 -13.79 -2.49 17.59
CA ALA A 285 -13.67 -3.16 18.89
C ALA A 285 -14.07 -2.24 20.05
N ALA A 286 -14.54 -2.85 21.14
CA ALA A 286 -14.79 -2.13 22.38
C ALA A 286 -13.49 -1.49 22.92
N ASP A 287 -13.64 -0.43 23.72
CA ASP A 287 -12.54 0.14 24.51
C ASP A 287 -12.13 -0.85 25.61
N SER A 288 -11.23 -1.77 25.24
CA SER A 288 -10.74 -2.85 26.10
C SER A 288 -9.42 -3.39 25.58
N ALA A 289 -8.49 -3.70 26.49
CA ALA A 289 -7.26 -4.41 26.18
C ALA A 289 -7.51 -5.85 25.67
N THR A 290 -8.64 -6.45 26.04
CA THR A 290 -9.01 -7.83 25.68
C THR A 290 -10.43 -7.90 25.09
N PRO A 291 -10.68 -7.27 23.93
CA PRO A 291 -12.00 -7.29 23.32
C PRO A 291 -12.34 -8.70 22.86
N VAL A 292 -13.62 -9.08 22.98
CA VAL A 292 -14.11 -10.41 22.55
C VAL A 292 -13.92 -10.62 21.04
N GLY A 293 -14.03 -9.54 20.26
CA GLY A 293 -13.98 -9.56 18.81
C GLY A 293 -14.19 -8.18 18.22
N SER A 294 -14.20 -8.12 16.89
CA SER A 294 -14.70 -6.97 16.14
C SER A 294 -16.20 -6.78 16.38
N ASN A 295 -16.68 -5.55 16.50
CA ASN A 295 -18.12 -5.28 16.59
C ASN A 295 -18.72 -5.18 15.18
N ILE A 296 -19.07 -6.34 14.61
CA ILE A 296 -19.60 -6.41 13.24
C ILE A 296 -20.94 -5.69 13.12
N ALA A 297 -21.79 -5.68 14.16
CA ALA A 297 -23.07 -4.98 14.12
C ALA A 297 -22.91 -3.46 14.01
N ASP A 298 -21.97 -2.89 14.77
CA ASP A 298 -21.64 -1.46 14.71
C ASP A 298 -20.97 -1.09 13.38
N LEU A 299 -20.05 -1.92 12.89
CA LEU A 299 -19.45 -1.79 11.56
C LEU A 299 -20.54 -1.74 10.48
N GLN A 300 -21.42 -2.74 10.44
CA GLN A 300 -22.49 -2.83 9.44
C GLN A 300 -23.42 -1.61 9.49
N THR A 301 -23.77 -1.15 10.70
CA THR A 301 -24.60 0.04 10.89
C THR A 301 -23.90 1.29 10.35
N THR A 302 -22.64 1.49 10.73
CA THR A 302 -21.83 2.65 10.32
C THR A 302 -21.64 2.68 8.81
N LEU A 303 -21.25 1.54 8.22
CA LEU A 303 -21.00 1.43 6.78
C LEU A 303 -22.27 1.70 5.97
N LYS A 304 -23.40 1.10 6.34
CA LYS A 304 -24.68 1.31 5.64
C LYS A 304 -25.13 2.77 5.69
N GLN A 305 -24.97 3.42 6.85
CA GLN A 305 -25.29 4.85 7.02
C GLN A 305 -24.40 5.77 6.17
N GLN A 306 -23.15 5.37 5.92
CA GLN A 306 -22.20 6.16 5.12
C GLN A 306 -22.16 5.79 3.63
N ALA A 307 -22.83 4.70 3.21
CA ALA A 307 -22.72 4.14 1.87
C ALA A 307 -23.09 5.15 0.77
N GLU A 308 -24.16 5.93 0.96
CA GLU A 308 -24.59 6.96 0.00
C GLU A 308 -23.56 8.10 -0.12
N ASP A 309 -23.02 8.56 1.00
CA ASP A 309 -21.98 9.60 1.04
C ASP A 309 -20.68 9.12 0.37
N LEU A 310 -20.26 7.88 0.67
CA LEU A 310 -19.10 7.25 0.03
C LEU A 310 -19.28 7.14 -1.49
N ARG A 311 -20.43 6.65 -1.95
CA ARG A 311 -20.78 6.55 -3.36
C ARG A 311 -20.81 7.92 -4.04
N THR A 312 -21.37 8.93 -3.39
CA THR A 312 -21.41 10.31 -3.90
C THR A 312 -20.01 10.89 -4.03
N LYS A 313 -19.16 10.72 -3.02
CA LYS A 313 -17.75 11.14 -3.07
C LYS A 313 -16.97 10.47 -4.20
N VAL A 314 -17.22 9.18 -4.46
CA VAL A 314 -16.64 8.49 -5.62
C VAL A 314 -17.15 9.12 -6.93
N GLY A 315 -18.45 9.36 -7.06
CA GLY A 315 -19.03 10.03 -8.22
C GLY A 315 -18.41 11.41 -8.48
N MET A 316 -18.14 12.18 -7.43
CA MET A 316 -17.51 13.50 -7.54
C MET A 316 -16.09 13.44 -8.12
N LEU A 317 -15.35 12.33 -7.93
CA LEU A 317 -14.03 12.14 -8.54
C LEU A 317 -14.08 12.09 -10.08
N PHE A 318 -15.25 11.88 -10.66
CA PHE A 318 -15.49 11.92 -12.12
C PHE A 318 -16.00 13.28 -12.62
N SER A 319 -16.09 14.27 -11.73
CA SER A 319 -16.62 15.61 -12.05
C SER A 319 -15.53 16.68 -12.17
N PHE A 320 -14.25 16.30 -12.22
CA PHE A 320 -13.16 17.21 -12.54
C PHE A 320 -13.30 17.73 -13.99
N PRO A 321 -12.94 18.99 -14.28
CA PRO A 321 -13.13 19.57 -15.60
C PRO A 321 -12.19 18.93 -16.64
N ASP A 322 -12.70 18.75 -17.87
CA ASP A 322 -11.91 18.24 -19.01
C ASP A 322 -10.84 19.25 -19.49
N GLY A 323 -10.96 20.53 -19.11
CA GLY A 323 -10.02 21.59 -19.45
C GLY A 323 -9.38 22.20 -18.21
N GLY A 324 -8.13 22.67 -18.34
CA GLY A 324 -7.37 23.29 -17.26
C GLY A 324 -5.93 22.78 -17.22
N ASP A 325 -5.18 23.21 -16.21
CA ASP A 325 -3.82 22.69 -15.98
C ASP A 325 -3.91 21.31 -15.31
N SER A 326 -3.47 20.27 -16.03
CA SER A 326 -3.51 18.88 -15.55
C SER A 326 -2.75 18.66 -14.25
N SER A 327 -1.70 19.46 -13.99
CA SER A 327 -0.92 19.34 -12.76
C SER A 327 -1.70 19.82 -11.54
N ILE A 328 -2.48 20.91 -11.69
CA ILE A 328 -3.38 21.42 -10.67
C ILE A 328 -4.51 20.43 -10.42
N ILE A 329 -5.14 19.93 -11.49
CA ILE A 329 -6.23 18.95 -11.41
C ILE A 329 -5.75 17.67 -10.71
N TYR A 330 -4.57 17.15 -11.08
CA TYR A 330 -4.02 15.95 -10.45
C TYR A 330 -3.66 16.16 -8.98
N ASP A 331 -3.11 17.32 -8.60
CA ASP A 331 -2.82 17.62 -7.20
C ASP A 331 -4.12 17.68 -6.37
N GLN A 332 -5.17 18.33 -6.87
CA GLN A 332 -6.51 18.33 -6.25
C GLN A 332 -7.12 16.93 -6.14
N PHE A 333 -7.05 16.13 -7.22
CA PHE A 333 -7.59 14.78 -7.27
C PHE A 333 -6.87 13.82 -6.32
N SER A 334 -5.54 13.92 -6.23
CA SER A 334 -4.72 12.85 -5.67
C SER A 334 -4.73 12.79 -4.14
N ASN A 335 -4.82 13.92 -3.45
CA ASN A 335 -4.52 13.99 -2.02
C ASN A 335 -5.34 15.05 -1.25
N THR A 336 -5.26 15.02 0.09
CA THR A 336 -6.02 15.91 1.00
C THR A 336 -5.31 17.21 1.35
N ARG A 337 -4.02 17.35 1.01
CA ARG A 337 -3.18 18.55 1.25
C ARG A 337 -2.59 19.10 -0.05
N ASN A 338 -3.44 19.22 -1.05
CA ASN A 338 -3.08 19.83 -2.32
C ASN A 338 -2.57 21.27 -2.13
N GLU A 339 -1.44 21.57 -2.73
CA GLU A 339 -0.74 22.87 -2.64
C GLU A 339 -1.16 23.83 -3.76
N SER A 340 -1.78 23.30 -4.82
CA SER A 340 -2.26 24.06 -5.98
C SER A 340 -3.59 24.79 -5.76
N ARG A 341 -4.09 24.87 -4.51
CA ARG A 341 -5.35 25.59 -4.21
C ARG A 341 -5.20 27.06 -4.56
N GLN A 342 -6.08 27.55 -5.43
CA GLN A 342 -6.13 28.96 -5.77
C GLN A 342 -6.77 29.77 -4.62
N GLU A 343 -6.36 31.03 -4.47
CA GLU A 343 -7.06 31.96 -3.56
C GLU A 343 -8.52 32.08 -4.02
N ASN A 344 -9.47 31.72 -3.13
CA ASN A 344 -10.92 31.67 -3.38
C ASN A 344 -11.44 30.50 -4.23
N ASP A 345 -10.72 29.37 -4.26
CA ASP A 345 -11.27 28.13 -4.81
C ASP A 345 -12.38 27.56 -3.91
N ASN A 346 -13.63 27.84 -4.27
CA ASN A 346 -14.84 27.31 -3.61
C ASN A 346 -15.30 25.97 -4.23
N THR A 347 -14.54 25.38 -5.16
CA THR A 347 -14.91 24.09 -5.76
C THR A 347 -14.68 22.97 -4.75
N THR A 348 -15.75 22.25 -4.43
CA THR A 348 -15.67 21.08 -3.53
C THR A 348 -15.82 19.83 -4.37
N VAL A 349 -14.76 19.40 -5.05
CA VAL A 349 -14.77 18.15 -5.85
C VAL A 349 -14.31 16.94 -5.02
N GLY A 350 -13.67 17.19 -3.88
CA GLY A 350 -13.07 16.15 -3.04
C GLY A 350 -11.76 15.62 -3.62
N SER A 351 -11.20 14.58 -3.00
CA SER A 351 -10.00 13.91 -3.49
C SER A 351 -10.07 12.41 -3.25
N LEU A 352 -9.26 11.66 -4.00
CA LEU A 352 -9.12 10.21 -3.88
C LEU A 352 -8.72 9.83 -2.45
N GLU A 353 -7.73 10.52 -1.88
CA GLU A 353 -7.34 10.31 -0.48
C GLU A 353 -8.49 10.65 0.49
N GLY A 354 -9.30 11.68 0.21
CA GLY A 354 -10.44 12.05 1.05
C GLY A 354 -11.50 10.96 1.14
N VAL A 355 -11.92 10.38 0.01
CA VAL A 355 -12.88 9.27 0.00
C VAL A 355 -12.26 8.00 0.60
N HIS A 356 -10.98 7.75 0.30
CA HIS A 356 -10.20 6.68 0.91
C HIS A 356 -10.19 6.78 2.46
N ASN A 357 -10.00 7.97 3.02
CA ASN A 357 -9.99 8.18 4.47
C ASN A 357 -11.37 7.91 5.08
N SER A 358 -12.44 8.22 4.34
CA SER A 358 -13.82 7.97 4.78
C SER A 358 -14.07 6.46 4.95
N ILE A 359 -13.72 5.64 3.96
CA ILE A 359 -13.91 4.18 4.04
C ILE A 359 -12.97 3.51 5.07
N HIS A 360 -11.78 4.06 5.35
CA HIS A 360 -10.97 3.62 6.50
C HIS A 360 -11.72 3.78 7.82
N GLY A 361 -12.34 4.96 8.02
CA GLY A 361 -13.15 5.23 9.20
C GLY A 361 -14.36 4.31 9.30
N ALA A 362 -15.09 4.12 8.21
CA ALA A 362 -16.32 3.32 8.15
C ALA A 362 -16.10 1.82 8.42
N ILE A 363 -14.96 1.28 7.99
CA ILE A 363 -14.62 -0.14 8.20
C ILE A 363 -13.87 -0.36 9.51
N GLY A 364 -13.01 0.59 9.87
CA GLY A 364 -12.10 0.45 10.99
C GLY A 364 -12.74 0.74 12.34
N GLY A 365 -13.52 1.83 12.44
CA GLY A 365 -13.99 2.35 13.72
C GLY A 365 -12.85 2.42 14.74
N ASN A 366 -13.10 1.91 15.95
CA ASN A 366 -12.03 1.62 16.92
C ASN A 366 -11.30 0.33 16.54
N GLY A 367 -10.34 0.43 15.61
CA GLY A 367 -9.70 -0.74 15.01
C GLY A 367 -8.54 -0.40 14.07
N HIS A 368 -7.92 -1.44 13.53
CA HIS A 368 -6.67 -1.30 12.75
C HIS A 368 -6.90 -0.56 11.44
N MET A 369 -7.97 -0.90 10.70
CA MET A 369 -8.37 -0.18 9.49
C MET A 369 -8.68 1.31 9.72
N GLY A 370 -8.95 1.73 10.97
CA GLY A 370 -9.30 3.11 11.31
C GLY A 370 -8.09 4.01 11.59
N ASN A 371 -6.89 3.43 11.64
CA ASN A 371 -5.65 4.14 11.94
C ASN A 371 -4.57 3.80 10.89
N PRO A 372 -4.03 4.79 10.15
CA PRO A 372 -3.07 4.55 9.07
C PRO A 372 -1.81 3.83 9.54
N ASP A 373 -1.37 4.01 10.79
CA ASP A 373 -0.18 3.33 11.34
C ASP A 373 -0.34 1.80 11.36
N TYR A 374 -1.57 1.29 11.42
CA TYR A 374 -1.88 -0.13 11.61
C TYR A 374 -2.76 -0.74 10.51
N ALA A 375 -3.30 0.08 9.60
CA ALA A 375 -4.29 -0.37 8.62
C ALA A 375 -3.75 -1.45 7.68
N GLY A 376 -2.46 -1.40 7.32
CA GLY A 376 -1.83 -2.38 6.42
C GLY A 376 -1.82 -3.83 6.93
N PHE A 377 -2.06 -4.05 8.22
CA PHE A 377 -2.14 -5.40 8.79
C PHE A 377 -3.51 -6.07 8.59
N ASP A 378 -4.58 -5.30 8.39
CA ASP A 378 -5.92 -5.87 8.21
C ASP A 378 -6.07 -6.41 6.77
N PRO A 379 -6.47 -7.69 6.58
CA PRO A 379 -6.64 -8.26 5.24
C PRO A 379 -7.52 -7.44 4.28
N PHE A 380 -8.53 -6.73 4.81
CA PHE A 380 -9.43 -5.91 4.01
C PHE A 380 -8.74 -4.70 3.36
N PHE A 381 -7.64 -4.21 3.93
CA PHE A 381 -6.88 -3.07 3.43
C PHE A 381 -6.64 -3.16 1.92
N TYR A 382 -6.18 -4.32 1.46
CA TYR A 382 -5.78 -4.54 0.07
C TYR A 382 -6.98 -4.65 -0.87
N CYS A 383 -8.11 -5.22 -0.43
CA CYS A 383 -9.34 -5.31 -1.24
C CYS A 383 -9.95 -3.93 -1.52
N LYS A 384 -9.82 -2.99 -0.58
CA LYS A 384 -10.21 -1.60 -0.75
C LYS A 384 -9.35 -0.88 -1.79
N TRP A 385 -8.04 -1.13 -1.78
CA TRP A 385 -7.11 -0.50 -2.72
C TRP A 385 -7.07 -1.16 -4.10
N ALA A 386 -7.50 -2.41 -4.16
CA ALA A 386 -7.76 -3.10 -5.42
C ALA A 386 -9.03 -2.58 -6.11
N PHE A 387 -9.92 -1.85 -5.38
CA PHE A 387 -11.11 -1.15 -5.90
C PHE A 387 -10.75 -0.50 -7.21
N PRO A 388 -11.57 -0.71 -8.26
CA PRO A 388 -11.07 -0.96 -9.56
C PRO A 388 -10.07 0.09 -9.93
N GLY A 389 -9.01 -0.43 -10.54
CA GLY A 389 -8.03 0.34 -11.26
C GLY A 389 -8.66 1.56 -11.90
N SER A 390 -9.91 1.55 -12.39
CA SER A 390 -10.75 2.70 -12.75
C SER A 390 -10.40 4.03 -12.05
N VAL A 391 -10.44 4.18 -10.73
CA VAL A 391 -10.14 5.49 -10.10
C VAL A 391 -8.63 5.81 -10.15
N LEU A 392 -7.76 4.80 -10.14
CA LEU A 392 -6.31 4.94 -10.30
C LEU A 392 -5.82 4.92 -11.78
N LEU A 393 -6.67 4.52 -12.71
CA LEU A 393 -6.55 4.46 -14.18
C LEU A 393 -7.09 5.76 -14.77
N LEU A 394 -7.77 6.59 -13.98
CA LEU A 394 -7.97 8.00 -14.28
C LEU A 394 -6.66 8.78 -14.33
N ILE A 395 -5.54 8.27 -13.78
CA ILE A 395 -4.24 8.94 -13.90
C ILE A 395 -3.89 9.16 -15.38
N PRO A 396 -3.88 8.15 -16.27
CA PRO A 396 -3.70 8.38 -17.70
C PRO A 396 -4.90 9.01 -18.41
N ILE A 397 -6.15 8.83 -17.97
CA ILE A 397 -7.33 9.42 -18.66
C ILE A 397 -7.43 10.93 -18.41
N VAL A 398 -7.18 11.39 -17.18
CA VAL A 398 -7.05 12.81 -16.84
C VAL A 398 -5.79 13.40 -17.51
N ILE A 399 -4.72 12.63 -17.70
CA ILE A 399 -3.52 13.13 -18.40
C ILE A 399 -3.70 13.14 -19.94
N GLN A 400 -4.36 12.14 -20.54
CA GLN A 400 -4.52 12.01 -22.00
C GLN A 400 -5.66 12.87 -22.57
N SER A 401 -6.72 13.13 -21.81
CA SER A 401 -7.82 14.02 -22.24
C SER A 401 -7.42 15.50 -22.29
N ILE A 402 -6.32 15.88 -21.62
CA ILE A 402 -5.90 17.29 -21.44
C ILE A 402 -4.65 17.63 -22.29
N THR A 403 -3.99 16.64 -22.89
CA THR A 403 -3.02 16.92 -23.96
C THR A 403 -3.78 17.21 -25.25
N PRO A 404 -3.67 18.40 -25.85
CA PRO A 404 -4.23 18.61 -27.19
C PRO A 404 -3.57 17.61 -28.13
N THR A 405 -4.39 16.89 -28.88
CA THR A 405 -3.99 16.11 -30.06
C THR A 405 -3.39 17.05 -31.10
N SER A 406 -2.16 17.48 -30.87
CA SER A 406 -1.29 17.91 -31.94
C SER A 406 -0.45 16.71 -32.33
N THR A 407 -0.89 16.02 -33.38
CA THR A 407 -0.05 15.17 -34.21
C THR A 407 0.99 16.04 -34.91
N GLY A 408 1.94 16.57 -34.14
CA GLY A 408 3.16 17.18 -34.64
C GLY A 408 4.19 16.08 -34.83
N SER A 409 4.25 15.52 -36.04
CA SER A 409 5.30 14.58 -36.43
C SER A 409 6.69 15.21 -36.22
N PHE A 410 7.40 14.79 -35.18
CA PHE A 410 8.84 15.02 -35.09
C PHE A 410 9.54 14.14 -36.13
N ARG A 411 9.75 14.70 -37.33
CA ARG A 411 10.73 14.14 -38.27
C ARG A 411 12.12 14.58 -37.83
N CYS A 412 12.95 13.63 -37.42
CA CYS A 412 14.39 13.82 -37.32
C CYS A 412 14.93 14.26 -38.70
N GLY A 413 15.44 15.48 -38.76
CA GLY A 413 16.15 15.99 -39.93
C GLY A 413 17.50 15.29 -40.06
N ASN A 414 17.58 14.31 -40.96
CA ASN A 414 18.85 13.92 -41.57
C ASN A 414 18.97 14.65 -42.91
N GLY A 415 20.05 15.39 -43.05
CA GLY A 415 20.34 16.20 -44.22
C GLY A 415 20.53 15.37 -45.49
N ALA A 416 20.14 15.97 -46.61
CA ALA A 416 20.83 15.93 -47.90
C ALA A 416 19.97 16.69 -48.91
N THR A 417 20.34 17.94 -49.21
CA THR A 417 19.97 18.58 -50.47
C THR A 417 20.88 18.07 -51.57
N PRO A 418 20.30 17.67 -52.72
CA PRO A 418 20.91 17.98 -54.00
C PRO A 418 19.98 18.85 -54.86
N ALA A 419 20.64 19.64 -55.68
CA ALA A 419 20.12 20.70 -56.54
C ALA A 419 19.10 20.25 -57.61
N THR A 420 18.27 21.20 -58.06
CA THR A 420 18.15 21.73 -59.44
C THR A 420 16.71 22.14 -59.75
N GLY A 421 16.56 23.28 -60.42
CA GLY A 421 15.30 23.87 -60.88
C GLY A 421 15.32 25.37 -60.79
#